data_AF-A0A1A9ZYE2-F1
#
_entry.id   AF-A0A1A9ZYE2-F1
#
_cell.length_a   1.000
_cell.length_b   1.000
_cell.length_c   1.000
_cell.angle_alpha   90.00
_cell.angle_beta   90.00
_cell.angle_gamma   90.00
#
_symmetry.space_group_name_H-M   'P 1'
#
loop_
_entity.id
_entity.type
_entity.pdbx_description
1 polymer ?
#
loop_
_entity_poly.entity_id
_entity_poly.type
_entity_poly.pdbx_seq_one_letter_code
_entity_poly.pdbx_strand_id
1 'polypeptide(L)'
;MKNRPAFQVKTFLIIYNITQIILCAYVMERMRIFCEGDLFDLANCRVHDDMSEKSFEYYDISTYVSMLKNLELLDTVLFVLRKKQSQVTPLHVFHHTSVLVLILLYFRYYPGCVKLLDVAYGAEFELLMSVLEPLRFPF
;
A
#
# COMPACT_ATOMS: atom_id res chain seq x y z
N MET A 1 -12.70 24.81 -0.27
CA MET A 1 -11.49 25.44 -0.86
C MET A 1 -11.75 26.32 -2.09
N LYS A 2 -12.95 26.93 -2.24
CA LYS A 2 -13.32 27.62 -3.48
C LYS A 2 -12.49 28.90 -3.74
N ASN A 3 -12.12 29.64 -2.68
CA ASN A 3 -11.51 30.97 -2.77
C ASN A 3 -10.05 31.10 -2.29
N ARG A 4 -9.28 30.00 -2.18
CA ARG A 4 -7.85 30.04 -1.81
C ARG A 4 -6.94 29.60 -2.97
N PRO A 5 -5.74 30.17 -3.15
CA PRO A 5 -4.80 29.74 -4.20
C PRO A 5 -4.31 28.30 -3.97
N ALA A 6 -3.90 27.62 -5.04
CA ALA A 6 -3.40 26.25 -4.96
C ALA A 6 -2.09 26.20 -4.14
N PHE A 7 -2.02 25.27 -3.18
CA PHE A 7 -0.85 25.14 -2.32
C PHE A 7 0.34 24.61 -3.14
N GLN A 8 1.46 25.34 -3.14
CA GLN A 8 2.68 24.92 -3.84
C GLN A 8 3.51 23.97 -2.96
N VAL A 9 3.03 22.73 -2.81
CA VAL A 9 3.67 21.68 -1.99
C VAL A 9 4.62 20.77 -2.78
N LYS A 10 5.31 21.30 -3.80
CA LYS A 10 6.13 20.48 -4.72
C LYS A 10 7.19 19.66 -3.99
N THR A 11 7.97 20.28 -3.09
CA THR A 11 9.03 19.61 -2.32
C THR A 11 8.47 18.55 -1.37
N PHE A 12 7.36 18.86 -0.69
CA PHE A 12 6.67 17.91 0.18
C PHE A 12 6.19 16.68 -0.59
N LEU A 13 5.63 16.86 -1.79
CA LEU A 13 5.14 15.77 -2.61
C LEU A 13 6.27 14.84 -3.08
N ILE A 14 7.43 15.41 -3.42
CA ILE A 14 8.61 14.63 -3.80
C ILE A 14 9.09 13.77 -2.62
N ILE A 15 9.22 14.38 -1.44
CA ILE A 15 9.63 13.66 -0.22
C ILE A 15 8.61 12.55 0.09
N TYR A 16 7.32 12.89 0.05
CA TYR A 16 6.23 11.96 0.30
C TYR A 16 6.27 10.75 -0.65
N ASN A 17 6.40 10.97 -1.96
CA ASN A 17 6.48 9.89 -2.94
C ASN A 17 7.72 9.01 -2.72
N ILE A 18 8.88 9.61 -2.42
CA ILE A 18 10.11 8.84 -2.12
C ILE A 18 9.92 7.99 -0.87
N THR A 19 9.34 8.56 0.20
CA THR A 19 9.02 7.83 1.42
C THR A 19 8.08 6.66 1.14
N GLN A 20 7.05 6.85 0.31
CA GLN A 20 6.12 5.79 -0.06
C GLN A 20 6.81 4.66 -0.82
N ILE A 21 7.70 4.97 -1.78
CA ILE A 21 8.47 3.95 -2.51
C ILE A 21 9.34 3.12 -1.57
N ILE A 22 10.06 3.79 -0.65
CA ILE A 22 10.93 3.11 0.33
C ILE A 22 10.10 2.21 1.24
N LEU A 23 8.96 2.68 1.74
CA LEU A 23 8.08 1.90 2.60
C LEU A 23 7.45 0.71 1.85
N CYS A 24 7.03 0.89 0.59
CA CYS A 24 6.54 -0.21 -0.24
C CYS A 24 7.62 -1.29 -0.41
N ALA A 25 8.84 -0.90 -0.79
CA ALA A 25 9.94 -1.83 -0.98
C ALA A 25 10.30 -2.57 0.33
N TYR A 26 10.29 -1.88 1.46
CA TYR A 26 10.51 -2.48 2.77
C TYR A 26 9.44 -3.53 3.11
N VAL A 27 8.16 -3.17 2.94
CA VAL A 27 7.04 -4.08 3.20
C VAL A 27 7.09 -5.29 2.28
N MET A 28 7.38 -5.11 0.99
CA MET A 28 7.54 -6.21 0.04
C MET A 28 8.64 -7.18 0.44
N GLU A 29 9.82 -6.69 0.82
CA GLU A 29 10.91 -7.59 1.24
C GLU A 29 10.55 -8.36 2.52
N ARG A 30 9.90 -7.70 3.48
CA ARG A 30 9.43 -8.35 4.72
C ARG A 30 8.34 -9.39 4.42
N MET A 31 7.40 -9.09 3.53
CA MET A 31 6.37 -10.03 3.08
C MET A 31 6.95 -11.22 2.33
N ARG A 32 7.93 -10.99 1.45
CA ARG A 32 8.65 -12.04 0.71
C ARG A 32 9.32 -13.02 1.68
N ILE A 33 10.12 -12.52 2.63
CA ILE A 33 10.80 -13.34 3.64
C ILE A 33 9.78 -14.10 4.52
N PHE A 34 8.69 -13.45 4.91
CA PHE A 34 7.63 -14.09 5.69
C PHE A 34 6.92 -15.21 4.91
N CYS A 35 6.73 -15.02 3.60
CA CYS A 35 6.06 -15.94 2.68
C CYS A 35 6.99 -17.03 2.10
N GLU A 36 8.30 -16.89 2.24
CA GLU A 36 9.32 -17.87 1.83
C GLU A 36 9.28 -19.14 2.70
N GLY A 37 8.53 -19.12 3.81
CA GLY A 37 8.09 -20.33 4.51
C GLY A 37 6.85 -20.97 3.86
N ASP A 38 6.73 -22.29 3.99
CA ASP A 38 5.58 -23.12 3.55
C ASP A 38 4.24 -22.82 4.28
N LEU A 39 4.00 -21.57 4.70
CA LEU A 39 2.81 -21.19 5.47
C LEU A 39 1.51 -21.13 4.65
N PHE A 40 1.57 -21.32 3.33
CA PHE A 40 0.35 -21.32 2.52
C PHE A 40 0.53 -22.17 1.26
N ASP A 41 -0.13 -23.32 1.28
CA ASP A 41 -0.37 -24.14 0.11
C ASP A 41 -1.76 -23.78 -0.44
N LEU A 42 -1.79 -22.98 -1.50
CA LEU A 42 -3.03 -22.56 -2.17
C LEU A 42 -3.82 -23.78 -2.67
N ALA A 43 -3.15 -24.91 -2.91
CA ALA A 43 -3.79 -26.15 -3.35
C ALA A 43 -4.56 -26.87 -2.21
N ASN A 44 -4.21 -26.62 -0.95
CA ASN A 44 -4.72 -27.39 0.19
C ASN A 44 -5.55 -26.58 1.22
N CYS A 45 -5.67 -25.25 1.07
CA CYS A 45 -6.46 -24.39 1.98
C CYS A 45 -6.17 -24.64 3.48
N ARG A 46 -4.89 -24.80 3.86
CA ARG A 46 -4.51 -24.98 5.28
C ARG A 46 -3.78 -23.74 5.78
N VAL A 47 -4.32 -23.13 6.83
CA VAL A 47 -3.61 -22.18 7.70
C VAL A 47 -2.72 -23.04 8.60
N HIS A 48 -1.39 -22.85 8.54
CA HIS A 48 -0.48 -23.53 9.48
C HIS A 48 -0.71 -22.93 10.88
N ASP A 49 -1.15 -23.75 11.83
CA ASP A 49 -1.59 -23.34 13.17
C ASP A 49 -0.45 -22.83 14.09
N ASP A 50 0.81 -22.89 13.67
CA ASP A 50 1.95 -22.40 14.46
C ASP A 50 2.18 -20.89 14.28
N MET A 51 1.16 -20.09 14.59
CA MET A 51 1.24 -18.63 14.67
C MET A 51 2.07 -18.13 15.86
N SER A 52 2.44 -19.00 16.81
CA SER A 52 3.14 -18.60 18.05
C SER A 52 4.49 -17.93 17.78
N GLU A 53 5.32 -18.50 16.91
CA GLU A 53 6.69 -18.02 16.67
C GLU A 53 6.74 -16.85 15.66
N LYS A 54 5.74 -16.78 14.76
CA LYS A 54 5.67 -15.77 13.68
C LYS A 54 4.65 -14.64 13.95
N SER A 55 3.98 -14.65 15.11
CA SER A 55 2.95 -13.67 15.46
C SER A 55 3.47 -12.24 15.53
N PHE A 56 4.68 -12.04 16.06
CA PHE A 56 5.28 -10.71 16.16
C PHE A 56 5.60 -10.12 14.78
N GLU A 57 6.20 -10.92 13.88
CA GLU A 57 6.51 -10.49 12.52
C GLU A 57 5.24 -10.20 11.71
N TYR A 58 4.21 -11.03 11.89
CA TYR A 58 2.90 -10.80 11.27
C TYR A 58 2.29 -9.47 11.73
N TYR A 59 2.32 -9.18 13.03
CA TYR A 59 1.80 -7.92 13.58
C TYR A 59 2.57 -6.71 13.05
N ASP A 60 3.89 -6.81 13.00
CA ASP A 60 4.78 -5.77 12.46
C ASP A 60 4.45 -5.48 10.99
N ILE A 61 4.42 -6.52 10.14
CA ILE A 61 4.04 -6.41 8.72
C ILE A 61 2.63 -5.82 8.58
N SER A 62 1.64 -6.34 9.31
CA SER A 62 0.25 -5.85 9.24
C SER A 62 0.12 -4.37 9.61
N THR A 63 0.96 -3.90 10.55
CA THR A 63 1.00 -2.50 10.98
C THR A 63 1.56 -1.62 9.87
N TYR A 64 2.71 -1.98 9.27
CA TYR A 64 3.28 -1.22 8.17
C TYR A 64 2.39 -1.20 6.93
N VAL A 65 1.78 -2.33 6.59
CA VAL A 65 0.82 -2.45 5.47
C VAL A 65 -0.38 -1.54 5.69
N SER A 66 -0.95 -1.55 6.91
CA SER A 66 -2.06 -0.66 7.28
C SER A 66 -1.65 0.81 7.23
N MET A 67 -0.46 1.17 7.70
CA MET A 67 0.07 2.53 7.59
C MET A 67 0.18 2.96 6.13
N LEU A 68 0.72 2.10 5.27
CA LEU A 68 0.90 2.39 3.84
C LEU A 68 -0.43 2.66 3.14
N LYS A 69 -1.48 1.88 3.44
CA LYS A 69 -2.82 2.12 2.87
C LYS A 69 -3.49 3.40 3.39
N ASN A 70 -3.16 3.83 4.61
CA ASN A 70 -3.57 5.14 5.08
C ASN A 70 -2.85 6.28 4.35
N LEU A 71 -1.57 6.10 3.97
CA LEU A 71 -0.85 7.07 3.13
C LEU A 71 -1.52 7.20 1.76
N GLU A 72 -1.90 6.11 1.09
CA GLU A 72 -2.62 6.21 -0.19
C GLU A 72 -3.93 7.02 -0.11
N LEU A 73 -4.63 6.99 1.03
CA LEU A 73 -5.77 7.89 1.23
C LEU A 73 -5.34 9.36 1.39
N LEU A 74 -4.19 9.63 2.00
CA LEU A 74 -3.63 10.99 2.08
C LEU A 74 -3.29 11.56 0.70
N ASP A 75 -2.92 10.74 -0.29
CA ASP A 75 -2.76 11.21 -1.68
C ASP A 75 -4.05 11.84 -2.21
N THR A 76 -5.19 11.22 -1.91
CA THR A 76 -6.50 11.77 -2.31
C THR A 76 -6.75 13.14 -1.68
N VAL A 77 -6.33 13.32 -0.42
CA VAL A 77 -6.41 14.60 0.30
C VAL A 77 -5.47 15.62 -0.34
N LEU A 78 -4.23 15.23 -0.66
CA LEU A 78 -3.25 16.09 -1.32
C LEU A 78 -3.72 16.53 -2.72
N PHE A 79 -4.40 15.67 -3.47
CA PHE A 79 -5.02 16.04 -4.75
C PHE A 79 -6.13 17.09 -4.57
N VAL A 80 -6.96 16.94 -3.54
CA VAL A 80 -7.99 17.92 -3.16
C VAL A 80 -7.36 19.26 -2.78
N LEU A 81 -6.31 19.25 -1.95
CA LEU A 81 -5.60 20.45 -1.51
C LEU A 81 -4.92 21.18 -2.67
N ARG A 82 -4.44 20.46 -3.68
CA ARG A 82 -3.80 21.02 -4.89
C ARG A 82 -4.78 21.45 -5.97
N LYS A 83 -6.10 21.30 -5.73
CA LYS A 83 -7.16 21.52 -6.72
C LYS A 83 -6.99 20.70 -8.01
N LYS A 84 -6.38 19.52 -7.91
CA LYS A 84 -6.19 18.56 -9.03
C LYS A 84 -7.38 17.59 -9.10
N GLN A 85 -8.60 18.12 -9.05
CA GLN A 85 -9.83 17.32 -8.93
C GLN A 85 -10.15 16.48 -10.16
N SER A 86 -9.54 16.80 -11.30
CA SER A 86 -9.65 15.98 -12.51
C SER A 86 -9.05 14.57 -12.35
N GLN A 87 -8.18 14.37 -11.35
CA GLN A 87 -7.54 13.06 -11.08
C GLN A 87 -8.30 12.24 -10.03
N VAL A 88 -9.18 12.86 -9.23
CA VAL A 88 -9.95 12.18 -8.19
C VAL A 88 -11.33 11.85 -8.74
N THR A 89 -11.44 10.70 -9.39
CA THR A 89 -12.73 10.17 -9.87
C THR A 89 -13.50 9.50 -8.73
N PRO A 90 -14.83 9.38 -8.82
CA PRO A 90 -15.62 8.59 -7.86
C PRO A 90 -15.12 7.14 -7.76
N LEU A 91 -14.68 6.57 -8.89
CA LEU A 91 -14.10 5.23 -8.96
C LEU A 91 -12.79 5.14 -8.15
N HIS A 92 -11.91 6.14 -8.25
CA HIS A 92 -10.66 6.19 -7.48
C HIS A 92 -10.93 6.21 -5.97
N VAL A 93 -11.86 7.06 -5.51
CA VAL A 93 -12.21 7.14 -4.08
C VAL A 93 -12.84 5.84 -3.59
N PHE A 94 -13.75 5.26 -4.38
CA PHE A 94 -14.36 3.97 -4.06
C PHE A 94 -13.31 2.86 -3.98
N HIS A 95 -12.42 2.76 -4.97
CA HIS A 95 -11.34 1.79 -5.02
C HIS A 95 -10.46 1.86 -3.78
N HIS A 96 -9.82 3.01 -3.50
CA HIS A 96 -8.89 3.12 -2.36
C HIS A 96 -9.59 2.93 -1.01
N THR A 97 -10.84 3.37 -0.86
CA THR A 97 -11.61 3.14 0.37
C THR A 97 -11.96 1.66 0.55
N SER A 98 -12.43 1.00 -0.51
CA SER A 98 -12.78 -0.43 -0.46
C SER A 98 -11.57 -1.32 -0.21
N VAL A 99 -10.44 -1.04 -0.86
CA VAL A 99 -9.18 -1.78 -0.67
C VAL A 99 -8.67 -1.64 0.76
N LEU A 100 -8.72 -0.43 1.36
CA LEU A 100 -8.35 -0.23 2.76
C LEU A 100 -9.23 -1.09 3.69
N VAL A 101 -10.56 -1.03 3.51
CA VAL A 101 -11.49 -1.77 4.36
C VAL A 101 -11.28 -3.28 4.22
N LEU A 102 -11.11 -3.77 2.98
CA LEU A 102 -10.86 -5.19 2.71
C LEU A 102 -9.56 -5.66 3.37
N ILE A 103 -8.48 -4.87 3.29
CA ILE A 103 -7.18 -5.21 3.92
C ILE A 103 -7.28 -5.24 5.45
N LEU A 104 -7.98 -4.28 6.06
CA LEU A 104 -8.17 -4.26 7.52
C LEU A 104 -8.99 -5.46 8.00
N LEU A 105 -10.06 -5.81 7.27
CA LEU A 105 -10.85 -7.00 7.55
C LEU A 105 -10.02 -8.27 7.34
N TYR A 106 -9.20 -8.31 6.30
CA TYR A 106 -8.33 -9.43 6.00
C TYR A 106 -7.34 -9.71 7.14
N PHE A 107 -6.62 -8.71 7.62
CA PHE A 107 -5.72 -8.86 8.77
C PHE A 107 -6.46 -9.23 10.06
N ARG A 108 -7.74 -8.84 10.19
CA ARG A 108 -8.55 -9.15 11.37
C ARG A 108 -9.05 -10.60 11.40
N TYR A 109 -9.46 -11.13 10.24
CA TYR A 109 -10.14 -12.43 10.15
C TYR A 109 -9.26 -13.57 9.63
N TYR A 110 -8.19 -13.27 8.88
CA TYR A 110 -7.31 -14.27 8.27
C TYR A 110 -5.83 -14.07 8.67
N PRO A 111 -5.48 -14.23 9.95
CA PRO A 111 -4.09 -14.25 10.41
C PRO A 111 -3.36 -15.48 9.86
N GLY A 112 -2.47 -15.29 8.90
CA GLY A 112 -1.64 -16.35 8.33
C GLY A 112 -1.56 -16.37 6.80
N CYS A 113 -2.51 -15.76 6.09
CA CYS A 113 -2.49 -15.73 4.63
C CYS A 113 -1.79 -14.46 4.09
N VAL A 114 -0.49 -14.33 4.26
CA VAL A 114 0.23 -13.12 3.78
C VAL A 114 0.56 -13.20 2.27
N LYS A 115 0.55 -14.40 1.67
CA LYS A 115 0.93 -14.61 0.26
C LYS A 115 0.06 -13.87 -0.75
N LEU A 116 -1.26 -13.80 -0.53
CA LEU A 116 -2.17 -13.07 -1.42
C LEU A 116 -1.91 -11.56 -1.41
N LEU A 117 -1.48 -11.03 -0.27
CA LEU A 117 -1.14 -9.62 -0.15
C LEU A 117 0.20 -9.34 -0.86
N ASP A 118 1.20 -10.20 -0.73
CA ASP A 118 2.50 -10.03 -1.41
C ASP A 118 2.37 -9.88 -2.93
N VAL A 119 1.55 -10.73 -3.57
CA VAL A 119 1.26 -10.65 -5.01
C VAL A 119 0.54 -9.33 -5.37
N ALA A 120 -0.43 -8.90 -4.55
CA ALA A 120 -1.16 -7.66 -4.79
C ALA A 120 -0.24 -6.42 -4.65
N TYR A 121 0.62 -6.38 -3.63
CA TYR A 121 1.57 -5.30 -3.41
C TYR A 121 2.71 -5.27 -4.45
N GLY A 122 3.16 -6.43 -4.92
CA GLY A 122 4.11 -6.51 -6.04
C GLY A 122 3.57 -5.88 -7.32
N ALA A 123 2.31 -6.18 -7.67
CA ALA A 123 1.64 -5.57 -8.82
C ALA A 123 1.46 -4.06 -8.66
N GLU A 124 1.11 -3.58 -7.46
CA GLU A 124 1.00 -2.15 -7.17
C GLU A 124 2.37 -1.43 -7.27
N PHE A 125 3.44 -2.05 -6.79
CA PHE A 125 4.80 -1.49 -6.85
C PHE A 125 5.35 -1.38 -8.28
N GLU A 126 5.14 -2.40 -9.11
CA GLU A 126 5.50 -2.36 -10.54
C GLU A 126 4.70 -1.28 -11.29
N LEU A 127 3.41 -1.13 -10.97
CA LEU A 127 2.57 -0.07 -11.52
C LEU A 127 3.08 1.33 -11.08
N LEU A 128 3.48 1.47 -9.82
CA LEU A 128 3.98 2.72 -9.27
C LEU A 128 5.34 3.10 -9.88
N MET A 129 6.22 2.11 -10.09
CA MET A 129 7.49 2.30 -10.79
C MET A 129 7.31 2.66 -12.26
N SER A 130 6.39 2.01 -12.98
CA SER A 130 6.10 2.32 -14.40
C SER A 130 5.41 3.67 -14.59
N VAL A 131 4.61 4.14 -13.62
CA VAL A 131 4.03 5.49 -13.64
C VAL A 131 5.06 6.58 -13.28
N LEU A 132 6.07 6.25 -12.48
CA LEU A 132 7.17 7.16 -12.14
C LEU A 132 8.32 7.16 -13.16
N GLU A 133 8.40 6.15 -14.02
CA GLU A 133 9.34 6.07 -15.14
C GLU A 133 9.32 7.32 -16.06
N PRO A 134 8.16 7.88 -16.47
CA PRO A 134 8.11 9.13 -17.23
C PRO A 134 8.48 10.39 -16.43
N LEU A 135 8.61 10.31 -15.09
CA LEU A 135 9.12 11.41 -14.25
C LEU A 135 10.64 11.31 -14.02
N ARG A 136 11.31 10.27 -14.54
CA ARG A 136 12.70 9.99 -14.20
C ARG A 136 13.73 10.82 -14.96
N PHE A 137 13.43 11.41 -16.13
CA PHE A 137 14.36 12.34 -16.81
C PHE A 137 13.66 13.27 -17.81
N PRO A 138 13.72 14.60 -17.61
CA PRO A 138 13.94 15.55 -18.69
C PRO A 138 15.34 16.14 -18.49
N PHE A 139 16.35 15.43 -18.96
CA PHE A 139 17.58 16.04 -19.47
C PHE A 139 17.85 15.44 -20.84
#